data_AF-A0A843K3L7-F1
#
_entry.id   AF-A0A843K3L7-F1
#
_cell.length_a   1.000
_cell.length_b   1.000
_cell.length_c   1.000
_cell.angle_alpha   90.00
_cell.angle_beta   90.00
_cell.angle_gamma   90.00
#
_symmetry.space_group_name_H-M   'P 1'
#
loop_
_entity.id
_entity.type
_entity.pdbx_description
1 polymer ?
#
loop_
_entity_poly.entity_id
_entity_poly.type
_entity_poly.pdbx_seq_one_letter_code
_entity_poly.pdbx_strand_id
1 'polypeptide(L)'
;MFVLPCISMILFFVANMMISVLGPFYFEGVMDYTPSQVGLIYLIIPAIMVIGAPVTGWIYDKHQFRYLAALGMMIVAFSILLLGYLAGANGSDPRILLLTFVSMGIGGVLFSGPNNTEIMRALPRANVNIASSFSATIRNLGMALGVSLSSVLVSLQLLQAGYYGTLVEAAPTLLSAIISRVIILAGMLCIIGTLVSIYRGMNSAA
;
A
#
# COMPACT_ATOMS: atom_id res chain seq x y z
N MET A 1 16.29 -14.06 11.48
CA MET A 1 16.20 -13.62 10.08
C MET A 1 14.77 -13.61 9.49
N PHE A 2 13.79 -14.34 10.03
CA PHE A 2 12.42 -14.42 9.47
C PHE A 2 11.45 -13.29 9.88
N VAL A 3 11.65 -12.62 11.02
CA VAL A 3 10.67 -11.65 11.56
C VAL A 3 10.68 -10.29 10.83
N LEU A 4 11.85 -9.81 10.39
CA LEU A 4 12.02 -8.54 9.67
C LEU A 4 11.22 -8.44 8.36
N PRO A 5 11.24 -9.44 7.46
CA PRO A 5 10.39 -9.41 6.26
C PRO A 5 8.90 -9.48 6.60
N CYS A 6 8.52 -10.19 7.67
CA CYS A 6 7.14 -10.25 8.13
C CYS A 6 6.63 -8.87 8.57
N ILE A 7 7.42 -8.12 9.35
CA ILE A 7 7.05 -6.76 9.78
C ILE A 7 6.92 -5.81 8.58
N SER A 8 7.88 -5.84 7.66
CA SER A 8 7.84 -4.99 6.45
C SER A 8 6.59 -5.31 5.60
N MET A 9 6.25 -6.58 5.50
CA MET A 9 5.07 -7.06 4.79
C MET A 9 3.77 -6.61 5.48
N ILE A 10 3.67 -6.70 6.81
CA ILE A 10 2.51 -6.18 7.56
C ILE A 10 2.33 -4.69 7.27
N LEU A 11 3.39 -3.89 7.42
CA LEU A 11 3.32 -2.45 7.21
C LEU A 11 2.93 -2.08 5.78
N PHE A 12 3.42 -2.83 4.79
CA PHE A 12 3.03 -2.68 3.39
C PHE A 12 1.53 -2.93 3.18
N PHE A 13 1.00 -4.04 3.71
CA PHE A 13 -0.40 -4.42 3.55
C PHE A 13 -1.35 -3.53 4.36
N VAL A 14 -0.92 -3.06 5.53
CA VAL A 14 -1.64 -2.04 6.32
C VAL A 14 -1.82 -0.78 5.48
N ALA A 15 -0.73 -0.22 4.96
CA ALA A 15 -0.78 1.02 4.18
C ALA A 15 -1.61 0.88 2.89
N ASN A 16 -1.46 -0.25 2.18
CA ASN A 16 -2.25 -0.53 0.98
C ASN A 16 -3.75 -0.64 1.28
N MET A 17 -4.13 -1.33 2.35
CA MET A 17 -5.55 -1.46 2.71
C MET A 17 -6.16 -0.16 3.19
N MET A 18 -5.40 0.71 3.88
CA MET A 18 -5.91 2.03 4.25
C MET A 18 -6.35 2.83 3.02
N ILE A 19 -5.60 2.77 1.91
CA ILE A 19 -5.96 3.44 0.65
C ILE A 19 -7.07 2.69 -0.08
N SER A 20 -7.05 1.36 -0.05
CA SER A 20 -8.10 0.57 -0.68
C SER A 20 -9.47 0.84 -0.06
N VAL A 21 -9.52 1.16 1.23
CA VAL A 21 -10.74 1.55 1.94
C VAL A 21 -11.10 3.01 1.68
N LEU A 22 -10.15 3.93 1.80
CA LEU A 22 -10.45 5.37 1.80
C LEU A 22 -10.48 6.01 0.40
N GLY A 23 -9.76 5.47 -0.57
CA GLY A 23 -9.66 6.06 -1.89
C GLY A 23 -10.99 6.17 -2.64
N PRO A 24 -11.92 5.17 -2.59
CA PRO A 24 -13.23 5.33 -3.22
C PRO A 24 -14.03 6.48 -2.63
N PHE A 25 -14.04 6.63 -1.29
CA PHE A 25 -14.70 7.76 -0.64
C PHE A 25 -14.11 9.11 -1.06
N TYR A 26 -12.81 9.17 -1.33
CA TYR A 26 -12.19 10.39 -1.87
C TYR A 26 -12.67 10.69 -3.29
N PHE A 27 -12.59 9.71 -4.20
CA PHE A 27 -12.94 9.94 -5.59
C PHE A 27 -14.44 10.20 -5.77
N GLU A 28 -15.30 9.47 -5.08
CA GLU A 28 -16.76 9.65 -5.18
C GLU A 28 -17.21 10.89 -4.39
N GLY A 29 -16.78 11.03 -3.13
CA GLY A 29 -17.27 12.08 -2.24
C GLY A 29 -16.59 13.45 -2.37
N VAL A 30 -15.36 13.51 -2.89
CA VAL A 30 -14.62 14.77 -3.07
C VAL A 30 -14.51 15.16 -4.54
N MET A 31 -14.24 14.21 -5.43
CA MET A 31 -14.05 14.48 -6.86
C MET A 31 -15.31 14.26 -7.70
N ASP A 32 -16.42 13.82 -7.09
CA ASP A 32 -17.71 13.57 -7.75
C ASP A 32 -17.59 12.55 -8.91
N TYR A 33 -16.68 11.58 -8.77
CA TYR A 33 -16.52 10.51 -9.74
C TYR A 33 -17.60 9.45 -9.55
N THR A 34 -18.03 8.86 -10.66
CA THR A 34 -18.96 7.73 -10.60
C THR A 34 -18.25 6.46 -10.09
N PRO A 35 -18.95 5.52 -9.45
CA PRO A 35 -18.37 4.25 -9.03
C PRO A 35 -17.67 3.48 -10.17
N SER A 36 -18.18 3.61 -11.40
CA SER A 36 -17.55 3.04 -12.60
C SER A 36 -16.20 3.67 -12.92
N GLN A 37 -16.05 4.99 -12.78
CA GLN A 37 -14.77 5.69 -12.97
C GLN A 37 -13.77 5.28 -11.89
N VAL A 38 -14.20 5.20 -10.62
CA VAL A 38 -13.35 4.74 -9.52
C VAL A 38 -12.89 3.30 -9.76
N GLY A 39 -13.79 2.42 -10.21
CA GLY A 39 -13.42 1.06 -10.60
C GLY A 39 -12.34 1.01 -11.68
N LEU A 40 -12.41 1.87 -12.69
CA LEU A 40 -11.38 1.97 -13.74
C LEU A 40 -10.04 2.46 -13.19
N ILE A 41 -10.02 3.40 -12.26
CA ILE A 41 -8.78 3.86 -11.59
C ILE A 41 -8.14 2.71 -10.81
N TYR A 42 -8.95 1.96 -10.06
CA TYR A 42 -8.48 0.82 -9.27
C TYR A 42 -8.01 -0.36 -10.14
N LEU A 43 -8.43 -0.44 -11.40
CA LEU A 43 -7.97 -1.45 -12.36
C LEU A 43 -6.51 -1.23 -12.81
N ILE A 44 -5.98 -0.02 -12.66
CA ILE A 44 -4.59 0.31 -13.03
C ILE A 44 -3.59 -0.56 -12.27
N ILE A 45 -3.77 -0.71 -10.95
CA ILE A 45 -2.85 -1.48 -10.09
C ILE A 45 -2.77 -2.95 -10.55
N PRO A 46 -3.87 -3.74 -10.62
CA PRO A 46 -3.81 -5.13 -11.05
C PRO A 46 -3.35 -5.27 -12.52
N ALA A 47 -3.71 -4.34 -13.41
CA ALA A 47 -3.22 -4.36 -14.79
C ALA A 47 -1.69 -4.28 -14.86
N ILE A 48 -1.08 -3.38 -14.07
CA ILE A 48 0.37 -3.27 -13.96
C ILE A 48 0.96 -4.52 -13.32
N MET A 49 0.32 -5.10 -12.29
CA MET A 49 0.82 -6.32 -11.66
C MET A 49 0.83 -7.52 -12.63
N VAL A 50 -0.19 -7.68 -13.47
CA VAL A 50 -0.26 -8.75 -14.48
C VAL A 50 0.90 -8.66 -15.46
N ILE A 51 1.18 -7.46 -15.96
CA ILE A 51 2.26 -7.24 -16.94
C ILE A 51 3.64 -7.27 -16.27
N GLY A 52 3.75 -6.70 -15.07
CA GLY A 52 5.01 -6.54 -14.35
C GLY A 52 5.49 -7.81 -13.64
N ALA A 53 4.60 -8.75 -13.29
CA ALA A 53 4.97 -9.98 -12.61
C ALA A 53 6.05 -10.80 -13.35
N PRO A 54 5.92 -11.12 -14.66
CA PRO A 54 6.97 -11.84 -15.37
C PRO A 54 8.29 -11.05 -15.47
N VAL A 55 8.20 -9.73 -15.65
CA VAL A 55 9.38 -8.85 -15.75
C VAL A 55 10.17 -8.83 -14.44
N THR A 56 9.48 -8.62 -13.33
CA THR A 56 10.11 -8.57 -12.00
C THR A 56 10.66 -9.93 -11.58
N GLY A 57 9.98 -11.03 -11.92
CA GLY A 57 10.49 -12.39 -11.72
C GLY A 57 11.81 -12.61 -12.47
N TRP A 58 11.86 -12.26 -13.76
CA TRP A 58 13.06 -12.39 -14.58
C TRP A 58 14.24 -11.56 -14.05
N ILE A 59 13.99 -10.29 -13.67
CA ILE A 59 15.01 -9.42 -13.07
C ILE A 59 15.57 -10.04 -11.78
N TYR A 60 14.68 -10.55 -10.92
CA TYR A 60 15.06 -11.13 -9.64
C TYR A 60 15.90 -12.41 -9.80
N ASP A 61 15.51 -13.30 -10.70
CA ASP A 61 16.23 -14.55 -10.95
C ASP A 61 17.63 -14.31 -11.53
N LYS A 62 17.78 -13.29 -12.39
CA LYS A 62 19.07 -12.97 -13.03
C LYS A 62 20.04 -12.20 -12.12
N HIS A 63 19.53 -11.23 -11.35
CA HIS A 63 20.38 -10.29 -10.62
C HIS A 63 20.37 -10.47 -9.10
N GLN A 64 19.51 -11.35 -8.54
CA GLN A 64 19.35 -11.57 -7.08
C GLN A 64 19.38 -10.24 -6.32
N PHE A 65 18.69 -9.24 -6.85
CA PHE A 65 18.90 -7.85 -6.47
C PHE A 65 18.30 -7.60 -5.08
N ARG A 66 19.17 -7.67 -4.06
CA ARG A 66 18.81 -7.72 -2.64
C ARG A 66 17.97 -6.53 -2.14
N TYR A 67 18.09 -5.40 -2.81
CA TYR A 67 17.36 -4.17 -2.47
C TYR A 67 16.11 -3.93 -3.32
N LEU A 68 15.75 -4.85 -4.22
CA LEU A 68 14.64 -4.66 -5.16
C LEU A 68 13.29 -4.51 -4.44
N ALA A 69 13.05 -5.33 -3.41
CA ALA A 69 11.87 -5.20 -2.57
C ALA A 69 11.85 -3.87 -1.80
N ALA A 70 12.99 -3.43 -1.28
CA ALA A 70 13.09 -2.15 -0.58
C ALA A 70 12.81 -0.96 -1.51
N LEU A 71 13.32 -0.99 -2.73
CA LEU A 71 13.03 0.01 -3.77
C LEU A 71 11.55 0.02 -4.14
N GLY A 72 10.93 -1.15 -4.37
CA GLY A 72 9.51 -1.25 -4.65
C GLY A 72 8.65 -0.67 -3.52
N MET A 73 8.99 -1.01 -2.28
CA MET A 73 8.30 -0.48 -1.10
C MET A 73 8.47 1.04 -0.95
N MET A 74 9.67 1.56 -1.24
CA MET A 74 9.95 3.00 -1.24
C MET A 74 9.10 3.73 -2.27
N ILE A 75 9.00 3.21 -3.50
CA ILE A 75 8.16 3.77 -4.56
C ILE A 75 6.70 3.81 -4.10
N VAL A 76 6.19 2.73 -3.50
CA VAL A 76 4.84 2.71 -2.95
C VAL A 76 4.69 3.77 -1.86
N ALA A 77 5.59 3.83 -0.88
CA ALA A 77 5.52 4.79 0.22
C ALA A 77 5.45 6.25 -0.27
N PHE A 78 6.29 6.63 -1.23
CA PHE A 78 6.23 7.97 -1.84
C PHE A 78 4.96 8.22 -2.62
N SER A 79 4.45 7.22 -3.35
CA SER A 79 3.20 7.34 -4.09
C SER A 79 2.02 7.58 -3.16
N ILE A 80 1.98 6.88 -2.01
CA ILE A 80 0.97 7.04 -0.97
C ILE A 80 1.05 8.44 -0.34
N LEU A 81 2.25 8.91 -0.01
CA LEU A 81 2.43 10.26 0.55
C LEU A 81 2.02 11.34 -0.43
N LEU A 82 2.39 11.20 -1.70
CA LEU A 82 2.00 12.14 -2.74
C LEU A 82 0.48 12.14 -2.92
N LEU A 83 -0.16 10.96 -2.95
CA LEU A 83 -1.61 10.83 -3.00
C LEU A 83 -2.28 11.53 -1.81
N GLY A 84 -1.77 11.33 -0.59
CA GLY A 84 -2.28 11.99 0.61
C GLY A 84 -2.13 13.51 0.58
N TYR A 85 -0.99 14.02 0.09
CA TYR A 85 -0.77 15.45 -0.09
C TYR A 85 -1.75 16.04 -1.13
N LEU A 86 -1.87 15.40 -2.29
CA LEU A 86 -2.80 15.81 -3.35
C LEU A 86 -4.26 15.74 -2.89
N ALA A 87 -4.61 14.77 -2.04
CA ALA A 87 -5.95 14.67 -1.50
C ALA A 87 -6.34 15.90 -0.66
N GLY A 88 -5.39 16.50 0.05
CA GLY A 88 -5.61 17.70 0.87
C GLY A 88 -5.47 19.01 0.11
N ALA A 89 -4.80 19.00 -1.06
CA ALA A 89 -4.68 20.16 -1.92
C ALA A 89 -5.97 20.32 -2.75
N ASN A 90 -6.73 21.39 -2.49
CA ASN A 90 -7.93 21.71 -3.26
C ASN A 90 -7.56 21.95 -4.74
N GLY A 91 -8.20 21.22 -5.66
CA GLY A 91 -7.99 21.40 -7.10
C GLY A 91 -6.83 20.61 -7.72
N SER A 92 -6.40 19.50 -7.09
CA SER A 92 -5.38 18.61 -7.65
C SER A 92 -5.73 18.08 -9.05
N ASP A 93 -4.77 18.13 -9.98
CA ASP A 93 -4.93 17.61 -11.33
C ASP A 93 -5.16 16.08 -11.31
N PRO A 94 -6.29 15.58 -11.83
CA PRO A 94 -6.59 14.15 -11.94
C PRO A 94 -5.47 13.32 -12.57
N ARG A 95 -4.70 13.89 -13.49
CA ARG A 95 -3.59 13.19 -14.17
C ARG A 95 -2.47 12.82 -13.20
N ILE A 96 -2.19 13.69 -12.23
CA ILE A 96 -1.16 13.46 -11.22
C ILE A 96 -1.63 12.37 -10.25
N LEU A 97 -2.92 12.36 -9.89
CA LEU A 97 -3.52 11.29 -9.10
C LEU A 97 -3.41 9.92 -9.80
N LEU A 98 -3.74 9.86 -11.09
CA LEU A 98 -3.57 8.63 -11.87
C LEU A 98 -2.11 8.15 -11.90
N LEU A 99 -1.15 9.08 -12.01
CA LEU A 99 0.27 8.76 -11.96
C LEU A 99 0.65 8.12 -10.62
N THR A 100 0.05 8.54 -9.50
CA THR A 100 0.29 7.89 -8.20
C THR A 100 -0.19 6.44 -8.15
N PHE A 101 -1.30 6.10 -8.82
CA PHE A 101 -1.78 4.72 -8.93
C PHE A 101 -0.86 3.87 -9.82
N VAL A 102 -0.37 4.45 -10.91
CA VAL A 102 0.63 3.79 -11.78
C VAL A 102 1.91 3.50 -11.00
N SER A 103 2.44 4.49 -10.27
CA SER A 103 3.66 4.32 -9.48
C SER A 103 3.45 3.34 -8.32
N MET A 104 2.28 3.32 -7.68
CA MET A 104 1.91 2.28 -6.70
C MET A 104 1.92 0.88 -7.31
N GLY A 105 1.35 0.70 -8.51
CA GLY A 105 1.38 -0.58 -9.22
C GLY A 105 2.79 -1.06 -9.51
N ILE A 106 3.65 -0.16 -10.00
CA ILE A 106 5.07 -0.46 -10.29
C ILE A 106 5.83 -0.82 -8.99
N GLY A 107 5.67 -0.02 -7.94
CA GLY A 107 6.31 -0.32 -6.65
C GLY A 107 5.81 -1.63 -6.04
N GLY A 108 4.50 -1.89 -6.13
CA GLY A 108 3.86 -3.10 -5.62
C GLY A 108 4.33 -4.37 -6.31
N VAL A 109 4.53 -4.34 -7.64
CA VAL A 109 5.07 -5.50 -8.37
C VAL A 109 6.55 -5.73 -8.05
N LEU A 110 7.35 -4.67 -7.92
CA LEU A 110 8.76 -4.75 -7.50
C LEU A 110 8.92 -5.26 -6.06
N PHE A 111 7.97 -4.98 -5.18
CA PHE A 111 7.95 -5.49 -3.81
C PHE A 111 7.51 -6.95 -3.73
N SER A 112 6.38 -7.27 -4.35
CA SER A 112 5.71 -8.57 -4.18
C SER A 112 6.48 -9.76 -4.77
N GLY A 113 7.16 -9.58 -5.91
CA GLY A 113 7.94 -10.64 -6.56
C GLY A 113 9.08 -11.17 -5.66
N PRO A 114 10.09 -10.34 -5.35
CA PRO A 114 11.22 -10.73 -4.49
C PRO A 114 10.77 -11.20 -3.10
N ASN A 115 9.81 -10.52 -2.48
CA ASN A 115 9.37 -10.84 -1.12
C ASN A 115 8.74 -12.24 -1.04
N ASN A 116 7.92 -12.62 -2.02
CA ASN A 116 7.35 -13.96 -2.08
C ASN A 116 8.44 -15.01 -2.30
N THR A 117 9.38 -14.77 -3.23
CA THR A 117 10.46 -15.71 -3.53
C THR A 117 11.39 -15.92 -2.34
N GLU A 118 11.74 -14.86 -1.59
CA GLU A 118 12.56 -14.98 -0.37
C GLU A 118 11.88 -15.81 0.71
N ILE A 119 10.58 -15.60 0.96
CA ILE A 119 9.87 -16.38 1.97
C ILE A 119 9.83 -17.87 1.59
N MET A 120 9.66 -18.19 0.29
CA MET A 120 9.71 -19.57 -0.18
C MET A 120 11.12 -20.17 -0.08
N ARG A 121 12.18 -19.37 -0.28
CA ARG A 121 13.58 -19.82 -0.19
C ARG A 121 14.09 -19.92 1.25
N ALA A 122 13.43 -19.28 2.22
CA ALA A 122 13.84 -19.29 3.62
C ALA A 122 13.64 -20.64 4.34
N LEU A 123 12.88 -21.57 3.75
CA LEU A 123 12.56 -22.87 4.34
C LEU A 123 12.95 -24.04 3.41
N PRO A 124 13.30 -25.22 3.96
CA PRO A 124 13.53 -26.42 3.15
C PRO A 124 12.32 -26.76 2.29
N ARG A 125 12.54 -27.39 1.11
CA ARG A 125 11.48 -27.70 0.14
C ARG A 125 10.26 -28.43 0.74
N ALA A 126 10.48 -29.28 1.75
CA ALA A 126 9.41 -30.00 2.44
C ALA A 126 8.44 -29.07 3.21
N ASN A 127 8.88 -27.87 3.58
CA ASN A 127 8.14 -26.92 4.43
C ASN A 127 7.64 -25.68 3.66
N VAL A 128 7.71 -25.68 2.32
CA VAL A 128 7.27 -24.56 1.48
C VAL A 128 5.78 -24.24 1.67
N ASN A 129 4.96 -25.27 1.90
CA ASN A 129 3.53 -25.09 2.22
C ASN A 129 3.32 -24.29 3.51
N ILE A 130 4.16 -24.51 4.53
CA ILE A 130 4.12 -23.77 5.80
C ILE A 130 4.50 -22.30 5.56
N ALA A 131 5.54 -22.06 4.75
CA ALA A 131 5.98 -20.72 4.37
C ALA A 131 4.86 -19.93 3.66
N SER A 132 4.15 -20.59 2.75
CA SER A 132 3.07 -20.00 1.95
C SER A 132 1.87 -19.64 2.82
N SER A 133 1.39 -20.60 3.61
CA SER A 133 0.28 -20.37 4.55
C SER A 133 0.60 -19.28 5.57
N PHE A 134 1.83 -19.26 6.09
CA PHE A 134 2.25 -18.22 7.03
C PHE A 134 2.30 -16.83 6.38
N SER A 135 2.80 -16.74 5.15
CA SER A 135 2.79 -15.50 4.36
C SER A 135 1.37 -14.99 4.11
N ALA A 136 0.43 -15.89 3.81
CA ALA A 136 -0.97 -15.55 3.64
C ALA A 136 -1.59 -15.02 4.94
N THR A 137 -1.30 -15.66 6.08
CA THR A 137 -1.74 -15.18 7.40
C THR A 137 -1.23 -13.78 7.71
N ILE A 138 0.05 -13.50 7.43
CA ILE A 138 0.64 -12.17 7.64
C ILE A 138 -0.01 -11.12 6.74
N ARG A 139 -0.24 -11.46 5.47
CA ARG A 139 -0.98 -10.63 4.51
C ARG A 139 -2.35 -10.26 5.06
N ASN A 140 -3.13 -11.26 5.45
CA ASN A 140 -4.48 -11.10 5.97
C ASN A 140 -4.49 -10.28 7.26
N LEU A 141 -3.51 -10.50 8.15
CA LEU A 141 -3.35 -9.72 9.37
C LEU A 141 -3.08 -8.24 9.03
N GLY A 142 -2.13 -7.95 8.15
CA GLY A 142 -1.84 -6.60 7.71
C GLY A 142 -3.05 -5.94 7.05
N MET A 143 -3.80 -6.70 6.25
CA MET A 143 -5.02 -6.18 5.62
C MET A 143 -6.10 -5.83 6.64
N ALA A 144 -6.40 -6.74 7.58
CA ALA A 144 -7.38 -6.52 8.64
C ALA A 144 -7.00 -5.33 9.54
N LEU A 145 -5.72 -5.20 9.88
CA LEU A 145 -5.19 -4.06 10.63
C LEU A 145 -5.33 -2.76 9.83
N GLY A 146 -5.03 -2.75 8.53
CA GLY A 146 -5.18 -1.57 7.68
C GLY A 146 -6.62 -1.08 7.59
N VAL A 147 -7.57 -2.00 7.37
CA VAL A 147 -9.01 -1.68 7.38
C VAL A 147 -9.40 -1.11 8.75
N SER A 148 -9.09 -1.82 9.83
CA SER A 148 -9.48 -1.39 11.19
C SER A 148 -8.88 -0.02 11.56
N LEU A 149 -7.59 0.18 11.28
CA LEU A 149 -6.89 1.42 11.59
C LEU A 149 -7.44 2.59 10.77
N SER A 150 -7.73 2.38 9.48
CA SER A 150 -8.35 3.41 8.64
C SER A 150 -9.70 3.85 9.20
N SER A 151 -10.58 2.90 9.53
CA SER A 151 -11.90 3.17 10.11
C SER A 151 -11.83 3.88 11.45
N VAL A 152 -10.94 3.47 12.35
CA VAL A 152 -10.78 4.10 13.67
C VAL A 152 -10.24 5.52 13.53
N LEU A 153 -9.20 5.72 12.71
CA LEU A 153 -8.60 7.05 12.52
C LEU A 153 -9.59 8.04 11.90
N VAL A 154 -10.37 7.60 10.92
CA VAL A 154 -11.41 8.42 10.30
C VAL A 154 -12.52 8.74 11.30
N SER A 155 -13.04 7.74 12.01
CA SER A 155 -14.10 7.95 13.01
C SER A 155 -13.69 8.93 14.11
N LEU A 156 -12.45 8.81 14.61
CA LEU A 156 -11.91 9.73 15.61
C LEU A 156 -11.80 11.17 15.07
N GLN A 157 -11.37 11.34 13.82
CA GLN A 157 -11.25 12.67 13.21
C GLN A 157 -12.61 13.30 12.91
N LEU A 158 -13.61 12.52 12.49
CA LEU A 158 -14.98 13.01 12.31
C LEU A 158 -15.56 13.49 13.64
N LEU A 159 -15.37 12.72 14.72
CA LEU A 159 -15.85 13.08 16.05
C LEU A 159 -15.14 14.34 16.60
N GLN A 160 -13.84 14.49 16.34
CA GLN A 160 -13.10 15.72 16.67
C GLN A 160 -13.59 16.93 15.88
N ALA A 161 -14.10 16.74 14.67
CA ALA A 161 -14.72 17.78 13.86
C ALA A 161 -16.19 18.04 14.24
N GLY A 162 -16.75 17.34 15.24
CA GLY A 162 -18.14 17.46 15.66
C GLY A 162 -19.15 16.85 14.66
N TYR A 163 -18.68 15.97 13.77
CA TYR A 163 -19.50 15.32 12.75
C TYR A 163 -19.88 13.90 13.19
N TYR A 164 -21.19 13.63 13.22
CA TYR A 164 -21.77 12.35 13.66
C TYR A 164 -22.50 11.59 12.54
N GLY A 165 -22.47 12.12 11.31
CA GLY A 165 -23.09 11.49 10.14
C GLY A 165 -22.22 10.40 9.51
N THR A 166 -22.65 9.88 8.37
CA THR A 166 -21.89 8.89 7.61
C THR A 166 -20.79 9.53 6.76
N LEU A 167 -19.74 8.78 6.43
CA LEU A 167 -18.65 9.24 5.55
C LEU A 167 -19.12 9.77 4.20
N VAL A 168 -20.22 9.22 3.68
CA VAL A 168 -20.78 9.55 2.36
C VAL A 168 -21.48 10.91 2.37
N GLU A 169 -22.01 11.32 3.51
CA GLU A 169 -22.76 12.58 3.67
C GLU A 169 -21.86 13.72 4.19
N ALA A 170 -20.58 13.46 4.43
CA ALA A 170 -19.65 14.45 4.93
C ALA A 170 -19.36 15.51 3.85
N ALA A 171 -19.21 16.77 4.27
CA ALA A 171 -18.86 17.84 3.34
C ALA A 171 -17.54 17.51 2.60
N PRO A 172 -17.43 17.74 1.29
CA PRO A 172 -16.23 17.38 0.51
C PRO A 172 -14.92 17.94 1.08
N THR A 173 -14.96 19.14 1.67
CA THR A 173 -13.81 19.79 2.30
C THR A 173 -13.37 19.14 3.61
N LEU A 174 -14.31 18.62 4.40
CA LEU A 174 -14.02 17.86 5.61
C LEU A 174 -13.47 16.47 5.24
N LEU A 175 -14.11 15.82 4.28
CA LEU A 175 -13.74 14.50 3.79
C LEU A 175 -12.32 14.50 3.20
N SER A 176 -12.00 15.47 2.34
CA SER A 176 -10.68 15.62 1.72
C SER A 176 -9.57 15.80 2.78
N ALA A 177 -9.82 16.65 3.79
CA ALA A 177 -8.87 16.89 4.87
C ALA A 177 -8.62 15.65 5.74
N ILE A 178 -9.68 14.91 6.10
CA ILE A 178 -9.56 13.70 6.91
C ILE A 178 -8.84 12.60 6.11
N ILE A 179 -9.28 12.34 4.88
CA ILE A 179 -8.67 11.30 4.03
C ILE A 179 -7.20 11.63 3.76
N SER A 180 -6.86 12.88 3.46
CA SER A 180 -5.48 13.35 3.29
C SER A 180 -4.61 12.99 4.49
N ARG A 181 -5.03 13.34 5.72
CA ARG A 181 -4.28 13.05 6.94
C ARG A 181 -4.08 11.55 7.16
N VAL A 182 -5.13 10.74 6.95
CA VAL A 182 -5.05 9.28 7.15
C VAL A 182 -4.17 8.61 6.09
N ILE A 183 -4.23 9.05 4.83
CA ILE A 183 -3.36 8.55 3.76
C ILE A 183 -1.90 8.96 4.00
N ILE A 184 -1.63 10.18 4.48
CA ILE A 184 -0.28 10.60 4.86
C ILE A 184 0.27 9.72 5.99
N LEU A 185 -0.55 9.42 7.01
CA LEU A 185 -0.18 8.47 8.07
C LEU A 185 0.13 7.07 7.50
N ALA A 186 -0.66 6.58 6.56
CA ALA A 186 -0.39 5.32 5.86
C ALA A 186 0.96 5.35 5.13
N GLY A 187 1.27 6.46 4.44
CA GLY A 187 2.54 6.67 3.77
C GLY A 187 3.73 6.67 4.73
N MET A 188 3.60 7.32 5.89
CA MET A 188 4.64 7.30 6.93
C MET A 188 4.85 5.90 7.51
N LEU A 189 3.79 5.14 7.75
CA LEU A 189 3.89 3.72 8.15
C LEU A 189 4.62 2.89 7.08
N CYS A 190 4.36 3.17 5.80
CA CYS A 190 5.03 2.51 4.69
C CYS A 190 6.52 2.90 4.59
N ILE A 191 6.89 4.15 4.89
CA ILE A 191 8.30 4.56 5.02
C ILE A 191 8.98 3.78 6.14
N ILE A 192 8.36 3.66 7.31
CA ILE A 192 8.92 2.87 8.42
C ILE A 192 9.17 1.43 7.96
N GLY A 193 8.22 0.81 7.26
CA GLY A 193 8.40 -0.53 6.71
C GLY A 193 9.49 -0.61 5.64
N THR A 194 9.68 0.46 4.86
CA THR A 194 10.78 0.57 3.88
C THR A 194 12.13 0.53 4.59
N LEU A 195 12.29 1.30 5.69
CA LEU A 195 13.53 1.28 6.48
C LEU A 195 13.82 -0.12 7.02
N VAL A 196 12.80 -0.81 7.55
CA VAL A 196 12.94 -2.21 8.00
C VAL A 196 13.36 -3.14 6.86
N SER A 197 12.81 -2.95 5.66
CA SER A 197 13.18 -3.71 4.46
C SER A 197 14.63 -3.43 4.01
N ILE A 198 15.13 -2.19 4.15
CA ILE A 198 16.53 -1.83 3.87
C ILE A 198 17.47 -2.46 4.90
N TYR A 199 17.16 -2.37 6.20
CA TYR A 199 17.93 -3.00 7.28
C TYR A 199 18.04 -4.52 7.09
N ARG A 200 16.96 -5.17 6.64
CA ARG A 200 17.00 -6.58 6.23
C ARG A 200 18.01 -6.82 5.12
N GLY A 201 17.97 -6.00 4.07
CA GLY A 201 18.91 -6.09 2.95
C GLY A 201 20.36 -6.02 3.44
N MET A 202 20.67 -5.15 4.39
CA MET A 202 22.02 -5.03 4.95
C MET A 202 22.45 -6.25 5.78
N ASN A 203 21.57 -6.82 6.61
CA ASN A 203 21.91 -7.94 7.49
C ASN A 203 22.03 -9.30 6.80
N SER A 204 21.51 -9.45 5.58
CA SER A 204 21.77 -10.65 4.77
C SER A 204 23.15 -10.63 4.11
N ALA A 205 23.99 -9.62 4.39
CA ALA A 205 25.37 -9.47 3.90
C ALA A 205 26.46 -9.95 4.87
N ALA A 206 26.10 -10.13 6.14
CA ALA A 206 26.99 -10.54 7.23
C ALA A 206 26.73 -12.01 7.56
#